data_AF-A0A674NMX9-F1
#
_entry.id   AF-A0A674NMX9-F1
#
_cell.length_a   1.000
_cell.length_b   1.000
_cell.length_c   1.000
_cell.angle_alpha   90.00
_cell.angle_beta   90.00
_cell.angle_gamma   90.00
#
_symmetry.space_group_name_H-M   'P 1'
#
loop_
_entity.id
_entity.type
_entity.pdbx_description
1 polymer ?
#
loop_
_entity_poly.entity_id
_entity_poly.type
_entity_poly.pdbx_seq_one_letter_code
_entity_poly.pdbx_strand_id
1 'polypeptide(L)'
;MDQDWNQDQDLDLWLLKIKAHYRGDMLMTDLPASLTFDQLCEEVKMLCSVARFQPITLKWIDDEGDPCTISSQLELQEALRIYSRQRKSWLLLHVFPSVPQQPGMVCPGEDSEYTPIEGDHMTLLTCAAAVCVQNVPCGRCAGRIWGLRTQGYKCINCNVLLHKRCHRLLPLTCPLLMVGDLQTLSSLVFHVCRMEAKTDDSEALVLGLPDFELIRVIGRGSYAKVLLVRLKKNEQMYAMKVVKKELVHDDEDIDWVQTEKHVFEQASANPFLVGLHSCFQTQSRLFLVIEYVKGGDLMFHMQRQRKLPEEHARFYAAEICIALNFLHEKGIIYRDLKLDNVLLDHEGHVKLTDYGMCKEGIQPGDTTSTFCGTPNYIAPEILRGEDYGFSVDWWALGVLMFEMMAGRSPFDIITDNPDMNTEEYLFQVILEKPIRIPRSLSVKAASVLKGFLNKDPKDRLGCQAQMGFTDIKSHTFFRSIDWDQKEVTPPFKPQILDDYGLENFDTQFTNEPVQLTPDDDDVIKRIDQSEFEGFEYINPLLLSADESA
;
A
#
# COMPACT_ATOMS: atom_id res chain seq x y z
N MET A 1 -7.46 -48.02 10.77
CA MET A 1 -8.66 -48.03 9.91
C MET A 1 -9.13 -46.59 9.81
N ASP A 2 -8.23 -45.69 9.44
CA ASP A 2 -7.69 -45.46 8.08
C ASP A 2 -8.74 -44.73 7.25
N GLN A 3 -8.53 -43.43 7.07
CA GLN A 3 -8.22 -42.88 5.75
C GLN A 3 -7.87 -41.40 5.86
N ASP A 4 -6.61 -41.11 5.53
CA ASP A 4 -6.08 -39.81 5.16
C ASP A 4 -6.96 -39.16 4.08
N TRP A 5 -7.35 -37.91 4.31
CA TRP A 5 -7.79 -37.03 3.22
C TRP A 5 -6.58 -36.22 2.77
N ASN A 6 -5.85 -36.78 1.81
CA ASN A 6 -4.88 -36.06 0.98
C ASN A 6 -5.56 -34.85 0.34
N GLN A 7 -5.13 -33.65 0.70
CA GLN A 7 -5.62 -32.38 0.14
C GLN A 7 -4.61 -31.79 -0.86
N ASP A 8 -3.97 -32.66 -1.65
CA ASP A 8 -2.89 -32.33 -2.62
C ASP A 8 -3.19 -32.82 -4.05
N GLN A 9 -4.46 -32.99 -4.44
CA GLN A 9 -4.84 -33.56 -5.76
C GLN A 9 -5.84 -32.77 -6.62
N ASP A 10 -6.17 -31.51 -6.32
CA ASP A 10 -7.18 -30.76 -7.10
C ASP A 10 -6.63 -29.61 -8.00
N LEU A 11 -5.32 -29.57 -8.27
CA LEU A 11 -4.76 -28.63 -9.26
C LEU A 11 -4.90 -29.10 -10.73
N ASP A 12 -5.27 -30.36 -10.98
CA ASP A 12 -5.29 -30.97 -12.32
C ASP A 12 -6.60 -30.79 -13.12
N LEU A 13 -7.57 -30.01 -12.62
CA LEU A 13 -8.89 -29.85 -13.27
C LEU A 13 -9.25 -28.43 -13.71
N TRP A 14 -8.33 -27.46 -13.61
CA TRP A 14 -8.61 -26.10 -14.07
C TRP A 14 -8.45 -26.00 -15.60
N LEU A 15 -9.58 -25.81 -16.28
CA LEU A 15 -9.61 -25.48 -17.70
C LEU A 15 -9.50 -23.96 -17.88
N LEU A 16 -8.47 -23.53 -18.58
CA LEU A 16 -8.28 -22.17 -19.04
C LEU A 16 -9.03 -21.96 -20.35
N LYS A 17 -9.98 -21.02 -20.34
CA LYS A 17 -10.64 -20.58 -21.55
C LYS A 17 -9.75 -19.62 -22.32
N ILE A 18 -9.28 -20.03 -23.49
CA ILE A 18 -8.49 -19.20 -24.39
C ILE A 18 -9.39 -18.71 -25.52
N LYS A 19 -9.31 -17.41 -25.82
CA LYS A 19 -9.81 -16.84 -27.08
C LYS A 19 -8.62 -16.52 -27.96
N ALA A 20 -8.50 -17.19 -29.10
CA ALA A 20 -7.51 -16.88 -30.12
C ALA A 20 -8.13 -15.98 -31.18
N HIS A 21 -7.57 -14.79 -31.40
CA HIS A 21 -7.96 -13.91 -32.47
C HIS A 21 -7.02 -14.08 -33.67
N TYR A 22 -7.55 -14.51 -34.82
CA TYR A 22 -6.79 -14.81 -36.02
C TYR A 22 -7.55 -14.40 -37.29
N ARG A 23 -6.93 -13.55 -38.14
CA ARG A 23 -7.53 -13.05 -39.41
C ARG A 23 -8.92 -12.39 -39.27
N GLY A 24 -9.20 -11.79 -38.11
CA GLY A 24 -10.50 -11.17 -37.81
C GLY A 24 -11.55 -12.12 -37.22
N ASP A 25 -11.23 -13.42 -37.12
CA ASP A 25 -12.07 -14.42 -36.48
C ASP A 25 -11.65 -14.63 -35.02
N MET A 26 -12.64 -14.80 -34.14
CA MET A 26 -12.42 -15.14 -32.74
C MET A 26 -12.75 -16.61 -32.51
N LEU A 27 -11.71 -17.39 -32.22
CA LEU A 27 -11.78 -18.83 -31.98
C LEU A 27 -11.67 -19.09 -30.47
N MET A 28 -12.47 -20.01 -29.94
CA MET A 28 -12.49 -20.30 -28.50
C MET A 28 -12.18 -21.77 -28.26
N THR A 29 -11.33 -22.04 -27.27
CA THR A 29 -11.03 -23.39 -26.80
C THR A 29 -10.80 -23.39 -25.29
N ASP A 30 -11.04 -24.53 -24.66
CA ASP A 30 -10.74 -24.76 -23.25
C ASP A 30 -9.49 -25.65 -23.18
N LEU A 31 -8.40 -25.14 -22.61
CA LEU A 31 -7.13 -25.86 -22.47
C LEU A 31 -6.80 -26.10 -20.99
N PRO A 32 -6.11 -27.18 -20.63
CA PRO A 32 -5.64 -27.38 -19.25
C PRO A 32 -4.73 -26.23 -18.79
N ALA A 33 -4.86 -25.78 -17.54
CA ALA A 33 -3.96 -24.76 -16.96
C ALA A 33 -2.51 -25.26 -16.79
N SER A 34 -2.29 -26.58 -16.81
CA SER A 34 -0.98 -27.23 -16.74
C SER A 34 -0.23 -27.29 -18.07
N LEU A 35 -0.78 -26.69 -19.13
CA LEU A 35 -0.20 -26.71 -20.47
C LEU A 35 1.16 -25.99 -20.54
N THR A 36 2.13 -26.62 -21.18
CA THR A 36 3.41 -25.98 -21.52
C THR A 36 3.25 -24.99 -22.68
N PHE A 37 4.17 -24.05 -22.83
CA PHE A 37 4.20 -23.08 -23.92
C PHE A 37 4.29 -23.74 -25.30
N ASP A 38 5.05 -24.83 -25.42
CA ASP A 38 5.14 -25.59 -26.67
C ASP A 38 3.78 -26.23 -27.01
N GLN A 39 3.12 -26.83 -26.01
CA GLN A 39 1.79 -27.41 -26.18
C GLN A 39 0.74 -26.32 -26.50
N LEU A 40 0.81 -25.14 -25.88
CA LEU A 40 -0.03 -23.99 -26.23
C LEU A 40 0.15 -23.60 -27.69
N CYS A 41 1.39 -23.52 -28.15
CA CYS A 41 1.69 -23.19 -29.54
C CYS A 41 1.13 -24.23 -30.51
N GLU A 42 1.22 -25.53 -30.19
CA GLU A 42 0.63 -26.60 -31.01
C GLU A 42 -0.90 -26.49 -31.07
N GLU A 43 -1.56 -26.30 -29.92
CA GLU A 43 -3.02 -26.14 -29.84
C GLU A 43 -3.52 -24.91 -30.60
N VAL A 44 -2.86 -23.75 -30.42
CA VAL A 44 -3.22 -22.52 -31.13
C VAL A 44 -3.00 -22.67 -32.65
N LYS A 45 -1.95 -23.36 -33.09
CA LYS A 45 -1.73 -23.66 -34.51
C LYS A 45 -2.83 -24.55 -35.08
N MET A 46 -3.24 -25.58 -34.36
CA MET A 46 -4.36 -26.44 -34.76
C MET A 46 -5.65 -25.64 -34.84
N LEU A 47 -5.96 -24.86 -33.80
CA LEU A 47 -7.15 -24.02 -33.72
C LEU A 47 -7.24 -23.03 -34.89
N CYS A 48 -6.13 -22.36 -35.21
CA CYS A 48 -6.05 -21.36 -36.28
C CYS A 48 -5.77 -21.95 -37.68
N SER A 49 -5.73 -23.29 -37.82
CA SER A 49 -5.37 -23.98 -39.08
C SER A 49 -4.05 -23.50 -39.70
N VAL A 50 -3.06 -23.21 -38.85
CA VAL A 50 -1.71 -22.79 -39.25
C VAL A 50 -0.83 -24.03 -39.43
N ALA A 51 0.01 -24.07 -40.47
CA ALA A 51 0.87 -25.22 -40.73
C ALA A 51 1.82 -25.48 -39.54
N ARG A 52 2.05 -26.75 -39.19
CA ARG A 52 2.81 -27.13 -37.97
C ARG A 52 4.18 -26.45 -37.86
N PHE A 53 4.88 -26.32 -38.99
CA PHE A 53 6.21 -25.70 -39.08
C PHE A 53 6.20 -24.19 -39.32
N GLN A 54 5.02 -23.58 -39.50
CA GLN A 54 4.92 -22.14 -39.66
C GLN A 54 5.11 -21.45 -38.29
N PRO A 55 5.96 -20.42 -38.20
CA PRO A 55 6.14 -19.67 -36.97
C PRO A 55 4.88 -18.84 -36.66
N ILE A 56 4.57 -18.70 -35.38
CA ILE A 56 3.47 -17.87 -34.89
C ILE A 56 3.99 -16.93 -33.80
N THR A 57 3.33 -15.79 -33.64
CA THR A 57 3.54 -14.88 -32.51
C THR A 57 2.26 -14.80 -31.70
N LEU A 58 2.36 -15.00 -30.39
CA LEU A 58 1.25 -14.87 -29.44
C LEU A 58 1.40 -13.56 -28.67
N LYS A 59 0.39 -12.71 -28.73
CA LYS A 59 0.32 -11.48 -27.93
C LYS A 59 -0.93 -11.46 -27.06
N TRP A 60 -0.85 -10.82 -25.90
CA TRP A 60 -2.00 -10.53 -25.05
C TRP A 60 -1.91 -9.08 -24.56
N ILE A 61 -3.03 -8.50 -24.16
CA ILE A 61 -3.05 -7.17 -23.55
C ILE A 61 -3.07 -7.35 -22.04
N ASP A 62 -2.12 -6.70 -21.36
CA ASP A 62 -2.03 -6.74 -19.91
C ASP A 62 -3.06 -5.85 -19.20
N ASP A 63 -2.87 -5.63 -17.91
CA ASP A 63 -3.75 -4.81 -17.07
C ASP A 63 -3.55 -3.31 -17.21
N GLU A 64 -2.44 -2.88 -17.81
CA GLU A 64 -2.12 -1.49 -18.11
C GLU A 64 -2.50 -1.11 -19.56
N GLY A 65 -2.94 -2.08 -20.36
CA GLY A 65 -3.32 -1.87 -21.76
C GLY A 65 -2.17 -2.05 -22.76
N ASP A 66 -1.02 -2.54 -22.30
CA ASP A 66 0.17 -2.72 -23.13
C ASP A 66 0.16 -4.11 -23.85
N PRO A 67 0.52 -4.16 -25.15
CA PRO A 67 0.62 -5.41 -25.89
C PRO A 67 1.88 -6.20 -25.50
N CYS A 68 1.69 -7.30 -24.79
CA CYS A 68 2.74 -8.19 -24.32
C CYS A 68 2.87 -9.43 -25.22
N THR A 69 4.10 -9.82 -25.56
CA THR A 69 4.37 -11.06 -26.34
C THR A 69 4.68 -12.22 -25.41
N ILE A 70 4.11 -13.41 -25.69
CA ILE A 70 4.44 -14.65 -24.99
C ILE A 70 5.36 -15.47 -25.88
N SER A 71 6.60 -15.66 -25.44
CA SER A 71 7.69 -16.30 -26.16
C SER A 71 8.39 -17.41 -25.37
N SER A 72 8.03 -17.61 -24.10
CA SER A 72 8.60 -18.63 -23.22
C SER A 72 7.59 -19.21 -22.23
N GLN A 73 7.91 -20.37 -21.65
CA GLN A 73 7.12 -21.01 -20.59
C GLN A 73 6.86 -20.06 -19.40
N LEU A 74 7.86 -19.27 -19.06
CA LEU A 74 7.85 -18.38 -17.91
C LEU A 74 6.89 -17.19 -18.14
N GLU A 75 6.90 -16.63 -19.35
CA GLU A 75 5.95 -15.58 -19.76
C GLU A 75 4.52 -16.09 -19.85
N LEU A 76 4.32 -17.35 -20.25
CA LEU A 76 3.01 -17.99 -20.26
C LEU A 76 2.47 -18.15 -18.84
N GLN A 77 3.26 -18.71 -17.93
CA GLN A 77 2.86 -18.89 -16.53
C GLN A 77 2.49 -17.56 -15.88
N GLU A 78 3.23 -16.50 -16.17
CA GLU A 78 2.94 -15.17 -15.63
C GLU A 78 1.67 -14.56 -16.24
N ALA A 79 1.44 -14.70 -17.54
CA ALA A 79 0.18 -14.29 -18.16
C ALA A 79 -1.02 -15.03 -17.55
N LEU A 80 -0.88 -16.33 -17.26
CA LEU A 80 -1.91 -17.14 -16.59
C LEU A 80 -2.15 -16.72 -15.15
N ARG A 81 -1.08 -16.41 -14.41
CA ARG A 81 -1.13 -15.91 -13.02
C ARG A 81 -1.81 -14.54 -12.95
N ILE A 82 -1.48 -13.61 -13.84
CA ILE A 82 -2.13 -12.30 -13.90
C ILE A 82 -3.61 -12.45 -14.24
N TYR A 83 -3.93 -13.34 -15.18
CA TYR A 83 -5.30 -13.63 -15.58
C TYR A 83 -6.15 -14.25 -14.46
N SER A 84 -5.63 -15.24 -13.71
CA SER A 84 -6.35 -15.89 -12.61
C SER A 84 -6.69 -14.90 -11.49
N ARG A 85 -5.79 -13.94 -11.21
CA ARG A 85 -6.01 -12.89 -10.21
C ARG A 85 -7.13 -11.91 -10.58
N GLN A 86 -7.35 -11.64 -11.86
CA GLN A 86 -8.36 -10.67 -12.32
C GLN A 86 -9.78 -11.22 -12.44
N ARG A 87 -9.99 -12.52 -12.16
CA ARG A 87 -11.28 -13.21 -12.37
C ARG A 87 -11.87 -12.99 -13.77
N LYS A 88 -11.01 -12.74 -14.78
CA LYS A 88 -11.45 -12.69 -16.18
C LYS A 88 -11.92 -14.10 -16.58
N SER A 89 -12.88 -14.17 -17.49
CA SER A 89 -13.50 -15.43 -17.92
C SER A 89 -12.86 -16.05 -19.16
N TRP A 90 -11.91 -15.35 -19.80
CA TRP A 90 -11.01 -15.92 -20.82
C TRP A 90 -9.71 -15.12 -20.99
N LEU A 91 -8.60 -15.81 -21.30
CA LEU A 91 -7.36 -15.18 -21.77
C LEU A 91 -7.46 -14.95 -23.28
N LEU A 92 -7.46 -13.69 -23.72
CA LEU A 92 -7.49 -13.33 -25.14
C LEU A 92 -6.05 -13.27 -25.69
N LEU A 93 -5.73 -14.19 -26.59
CA LEU A 93 -4.48 -14.23 -27.34
C LEU A 93 -4.71 -13.74 -28.77
N HIS A 94 -3.90 -12.81 -29.21
CA HIS A 94 -3.80 -12.37 -30.60
C HIS A 94 -2.72 -13.19 -31.29
N VAL A 95 -3.13 -13.91 -32.34
CA VAL A 95 -2.27 -14.87 -33.03
C VAL A 95 -1.86 -14.30 -34.37
N PHE A 96 -0.56 -14.14 -34.58
CA PHE A 96 -0.02 -13.66 -35.85
C PHE A 96 0.69 -14.83 -36.57
N PRO A 97 0.39 -15.11 -37.86
CA PRO A 97 0.94 -16.25 -38.61
C PRO A 97 2.36 -15.99 -39.12
N SER A 98 3.15 -15.25 -38.34
CA SER A 98 4.51 -14.90 -38.64
C SER A 98 5.22 -14.49 -37.35
N VAL A 99 6.54 -14.45 -37.42
CA VAL A 99 7.38 -13.74 -36.45
C VAL A 99 7.70 -12.37 -37.03
N PRO A 100 7.82 -11.34 -36.18
CA PRO A 100 8.24 -10.03 -36.65
C PRO A 100 9.65 -10.14 -37.28
N GLN A 101 9.89 -9.38 -38.35
CA GLN A 101 11.17 -9.45 -39.09
C GLN A 101 12.37 -9.10 -38.20
N GLN A 102 12.15 -8.29 -37.17
CA GLN A 102 13.09 -7.96 -36.11
C GLN A 102 12.33 -7.89 -34.77
N PRO A 103 12.96 -8.18 -33.63
CA PRO A 103 12.31 -8.02 -32.33
C PRO A 103 11.81 -6.58 -32.15
N GLY A 104 10.60 -6.37 -31.58
CA GLY A 104 9.98 -5.05 -31.40
C GLY A 104 9.28 -4.45 -32.63
N MET A 105 9.41 -5.06 -33.81
CA MET A 105 8.56 -4.70 -34.96
C MET A 105 7.17 -5.32 -34.84
N VAL A 106 6.20 -4.69 -35.47
CA VAL A 106 4.87 -5.26 -35.66
C VAL A 106 4.94 -6.53 -36.52
N CYS A 107 4.11 -7.52 -36.21
CA CYS A 107 3.94 -8.68 -37.06
C CYS A 107 3.22 -8.26 -38.36
N PRO A 108 3.57 -8.81 -39.52
CA PRO A 108 2.77 -8.65 -40.74
C PRO A 108 1.28 -8.97 -40.49
N GLY A 109 0.43 -7.94 -40.56
CA GLY A 109 -1.02 -8.04 -40.28
C GLY A 109 -1.46 -7.58 -38.88
N GLU A 110 -0.59 -6.92 -38.10
CA GLU A 110 -0.92 -6.26 -36.82
C GLU A 110 -1.44 -4.83 -37.07
N ASP A 111 -2.68 -4.54 -36.63
CA ASP A 111 -3.38 -3.25 -36.83
C ASP A 111 -2.94 -2.16 -35.84
N SER A 112 -3.19 -0.89 -36.16
CA SER A 112 -2.78 0.29 -35.36
C SER A 112 -3.46 0.43 -33.99
N GLU A 113 -4.53 -0.32 -33.70
CA GLU A 113 -5.13 -0.36 -32.36
C GLU A 113 -4.23 -1.06 -31.33
N TYR A 114 -3.24 -1.85 -31.79
CA TYR A 114 -2.22 -2.51 -30.97
C TYR A 114 -0.89 -1.73 -30.95
N THR A 115 -0.85 -0.53 -31.55
CA THR A 115 0.30 0.37 -31.45
C THR A 115 0.10 1.38 -30.31
N PRO A 116 1.10 1.61 -29.44
CA PRO A 116 1.01 2.59 -28.34
C PRO A 116 0.63 3.99 -28.84
N ILE A 117 -0.24 4.68 -28.09
CA ILE A 117 -0.82 6.00 -28.43
C ILE A 117 0.28 7.04 -28.77
N GLU A 118 0.06 7.81 -29.84
CA GLU A 118 1.01 8.74 -30.45
C GLU A 118 1.74 9.67 -29.45
N GLY A 119 3.06 9.51 -29.38
CA GLY A 119 3.98 10.35 -28.61
C GLY A 119 5.35 9.72 -28.36
N ASP A 120 5.41 8.38 -28.32
CA ASP A 120 6.61 7.59 -27.94
C ASP A 120 7.12 6.64 -29.06
N HIS A 121 6.77 6.90 -30.32
CA HIS A 121 7.01 5.99 -31.46
C HIS A 121 8.48 5.58 -31.66
N MET A 122 9.43 6.52 -31.59
CA MET A 122 10.85 6.24 -31.86
C MET A 122 11.53 5.40 -30.78
N THR A 123 11.15 5.59 -29.51
CA THR A 123 11.78 4.90 -28.38
C THR A 123 11.29 3.46 -28.26
N LEU A 124 9.99 3.23 -28.51
CA LEU A 124 9.38 1.89 -28.52
C LEU A 124 9.78 1.05 -29.74
N LEU A 125 10.12 1.67 -30.88
CA LEU A 125 10.73 0.96 -32.02
C LEU A 125 12.09 0.32 -31.70
N THR A 126 12.73 0.69 -30.58
CA THR A 126 14.04 0.18 -30.14
C THR A 126 14.01 -0.64 -28.86
N CYS A 127 12.85 -0.78 -28.21
CA CYS A 127 12.66 -1.61 -27.01
C CYS A 127 11.35 -2.40 -27.06
N ALA A 128 11.38 -3.67 -26.68
CA ALA A 128 10.16 -4.45 -26.43
C ALA A 128 9.84 -4.44 -24.92
N ALA A 129 8.55 -4.33 -24.56
CA ALA A 129 8.12 -4.58 -23.18
C ALA A 129 8.49 -6.01 -22.80
N ALA A 130 9.15 -6.19 -21.66
CA ALA A 130 9.64 -7.46 -21.20
C ALA A 130 9.22 -7.68 -19.74
N VAL A 131 8.54 -8.80 -19.52
CA VAL A 131 8.24 -9.30 -18.20
C VAL A 131 9.54 -9.89 -17.64
N CYS A 132 10.15 -9.19 -16.69
CA CYS A 132 11.43 -9.61 -16.10
C CYS A 132 11.15 -10.51 -14.90
N VAL A 133 11.16 -11.82 -15.14
CA VAL A 133 10.88 -12.84 -14.12
C VAL A 133 12.13 -13.22 -13.31
N GLN A 134 13.27 -12.55 -13.56
CA GLN A 134 14.50 -12.70 -12.80
C GLN A 134 15.07 -11.34 -12.44
N ASN A 135 15.81 -11.31 -11.33
CA ASN A 135 16.48 -10.12 -10.78
C ASN A 135 17.62 -9.67 -11.70
N VAL A 136 17.34 -8.79 -12.68
CA VAL A 136 18.31 -8.36 -13.68
C VAL A 136 18.70 -6.89 -13.50
N PRO A 137 19.99 -6.51 -13.52
CA PRO A 137 20.40 -5.11 -13.45
C PRO A 137 19.89 -4.29 -14.64
N CYS A 138 19.36 -3.10 -14.35
CA CYS A 138 19.06 -2.09 -15.34
C CYS A 138 20.37 -1.56 -15.92
N GLY A 139 20.55 -1.68 -17.24
CA GLY A 139 21.79 -1.28 -17.90
C GLY A 139 22.12 0.21 -17.81
N ARG A 140 21.20 1.05 -17.33
CA ARG A 140 21.40 2.51 -17.21
C ARG A 140 21.69 2.98 -15.80
N CYS A 141 20.78 2.70 -14.86
CA CYS A 141 20.89 3.22 -13.49
C CYS A 141 21.59 2.25 -12.54
N ALA A 142 22.00 1.07 -13.04
CA ALA A 142 22.55 -0.04 -12.25
C ALA A 142 21.61 -0.59 -11.14
N GLY A 143 20.45 0.04 -10.90
CA GLY A 143 19.39 -0.50 -10.06
C GLY A 143 18.79 -1.78 -10.64
N ARG A 144 18.22 -2.63 -9.81
CA ARG A 144 17.70 -3.93 -10.26
C ARG A 144 16.28 -3.82 -10.81
N ILE A 145 15.97 -4.58 -11.85
CA ILE A 145 14.63 -4.75 -12.41
C ILE A 145 14.07 -6.02 -11.80
N TRP A 146 13.11 -5.87 -10.88
CA TRP A 146 12.44 -6.98 -10.21
C TRP A 146 11.07 -6.53 -9.66
N GLY A 147 10.09 -7.43 -9.72
CA GLY A 147 8.80 -7.36 -9.00
C GLY A 147 7.63 -7.89 -9.84
N LEU A 148 6.63 -8.48 -9.18
CA LEU A 148 5.43 -9.13 -9.74
C LEU A 148 4.41 -8.19 -10.45
N ARG A 149 4.84 -7.00 -10.91
CA ARG A 149 4.12 -6.12 -11.86
C ARG A 149 5.03 -5.10 -12.61
N THR A 150 6.32 -4.96 -12.28
CA THR A 150 7.18 -3.93 -12.92
C THR A 150 7.89 -4.48 -14.15
N GLN A 151 7.27 -4.28 -15.32
CA GLN A 151 7.89 -4.58 -16.60
C GLN A 151 9.10 -3.68 -16.85
N GLY A 152 10.17 -4.27 -17.37
CA GLY A 152 11.28 -3.54 -17.95
C GLY A 152 11.08 -3.39 -19.46
N TYR A 153 11.78 -2.45 -20.08
CA TYR A 153 11.98 -2.47 -21.52
C TYR A 153 13.28 -3.21 -21.82
N LYS A 154 13.21 -4.17 -22.74
CA LYS A 154 14.36 -4.86 -23.29
C LYS A 154 14.73 -4.22 -24.61
N CYS A 155 15.96 -3.71 -24.73
CA CYS A 155 16.47 -3.23 -26.00
C CYS A 155 16.53 -4.37 -27.01
N ILE A 156 15.95 -4.18 -28.19
CA ILE A 156 15.89 -5.20 -29.23
C ILE A 156 17.24 -5.46 -29.89
N ASN A 157 18.16 -4.48 -29.82
CA ASN A 157 19.46 -4.54 -30.51
C ASN A 157 20.56 -5.16 -29.64
N CYS A 158 20.65 -4.76 -28.38
CA CYS A 158 21.71 -5.24 -27.47
C CYS A 158 21.18 -6.07 -26.28
N ASN A 159 19.88 -6.38 -26.26
CA ASN A 159 19.21 -7.13 -25.19
C ASN A 159 19.32 -6.53 -23.78
N VAL A 160 19.82 -5.29 -23.66
CA VAL A 160 19.94 -4.62 -22.36
C VAL A 160 18.55 -4.35 -21.79
N LEU A 161 18.37 -4.68 -20.50
CA LEU A 161 17.12 -4.44 -19.79
C LEU A 161 17.18 -3.09 -19.09
N LEU A 162 16.08 -2.34 -19.16
CA LEU A 162 15.91 -0.99 -18.60
C LEU A 162 14.59 -0.91 -17.84
N HIS A 163 14.52 -0.14 -16.75
CA HIS A 163 13.23 0.21 -16.14
C HIS A 163 12.33 0.97 -17.12
N LYS A 164 11.01 0.96 -16.90
CA LYS A 164 10.08 1.87 -17.62
C LYS A 164 10.53 3.34 -17.55
N ARG A 165 11.05 3.83 -16.42
CA ARG A 165 11.62 5.19 -16.33
C ARG A 165 12.95 5.40 -17.06
N CYS A 166 13.70 4.33 -17.33
CA CYS A 166 15.04 4.38 -17.91
C CYS A 166 15.06 4.17 -19.44
N HIS A 167 13.97 3.70 -20.05
CA HIS A 167 13.92 3.35 -21.48
C HIS A 167 14.14 4.56 -22.41
N ARG A 168 13.72 5.76 -21.99
CA ARG A 168 13.95 7.02 -22.74
C ARG A 168 15.43 7.39 -22.87
N LEU A 169 16.29 6.77 -22.07
CA LEU A 169 17.73 6.97 -22.11
C LEU A 169 18.44 5.88 -22.91
N LEU A 170 17.72 4.98 -23.59
CA LEU A 170 18.28 3.87 -24.37
C LEU A 170 19.41 4.29 -25.35
N PRO A 171 19.35 5.43 -26.07
CA PRO A 171 20.46 5.88 -26.92
C PRO A 171 21.78 6.06 -26.16
N LEU A 172 21.72 6.33 -24.86
CA LEU A 172 22.84 6.52 -23.95
C LEU A 172 23.24 5.24 -23.20
N THR A 173 22.67 4.09 -23.57
CA THR A 173 22.91 2.81 -22.90
C THR A 173 23.16 1.67 -23.87
N CYS A 174 22.61 1.75 -25.08
CA CYS A 174 22.81 0.76 -26.14
C CYS A 174 24.13 1.03 -26.89
N PRO A 175 25.13 0.12 -26.83
CA PRO A 175 26.42 0.33 -27.50
C PRO A 175 26.31 0.48 -29.02
N LEU A 176 25.23 -0.04 -29.62
CA LEU A 176 24.96 0.04 -31.06
C LEU A 176 24.33 1.38 -31.49
N LEU A 177 23.65 2.09 -30.57
CA LEU A 177 23.06 3.42 -30.82
C LEU A 177 24.03 4.57 -30.47
N MET A 178 25.08 4.28 -29.70
CA MET A 178 26.11 5.27 -29.33
C MET A 178 27.02 5.72 -30.49
N VAL A 179 26.91 5.11 -31.68
CA VAL A 179 27.82 5.36 -32.83
C VAL A 179 27.22 6.32 -33.88
N GLY A 180 26.09 6.99 -33.59
CA GLY A 180 25.48 7.98 -34.49
C GLY A 180 25.77 9.43 -34.08
N ASP A 181 26.26 10.24 -35.04
CA ASP A 181 26.73 11.63 -34.90
C ASP A 181 26.09 12.51 -33.81
N LEU A 182 26.97 13.05 -32.96
CA LEU A 182 26.68 13.75 -31.70
C LEU A 182 26.12 15.18 -31.83
N GLN A 183 25.51 15.56 -32.96
CA GLN A 183 25.19 16.98 -33.22
C GLN A 183 23.71 17.38 -33.09
N THR A 184 22.75 16.45 -33.01
CA THR A 184 21.31 16.80 -32.96
C THR A 184 20.60 16.53 -31.64
N LEU A 185 21.25 15.90 -30.66
CA LEU A 185 20.64 15.64 -29.33
C LEU A 185 21.06 16.65 -28.23
N SER A 186 21.92 17.63 -28.53
CA SER A 186 22.49 18.51 -27.51
C SER A 186 21.50 19.52 -26.90
N SER A 187 20.36 19.80 -27.54
CA SER A 187 19.44 20.85 -27.08
C SER A 187 18.42 20.39 -26.02
N LEU A 188 18.11 19.09 -25.90
CA LEU A 188 17.15 18.58 -24.91
C LEU A 188 17.82 17.93 -23.69
N VAL A 189 19.08 17.52 -23.81
CA VAL A 189 19.80 16.78 -22.76
C VAL A 189 20.46 17.71 -21.73
N PHE A 190 20.74 18.96 -22.08
CA PHE A 190 21.52 19.87 -21.21
C PHE A 190 20.76 20.45 -20.01
N HIS A 191 19.42 20.35 -19.96
CA HIS A 191 18.63 20.93 -18.86
C HIS A 191 18.31 19.96 -17.72
N VAL A 192 18.48 18.65 -17.91
CA VAL A 192 18.14 17.64 -16.89
C VAL A 192 19.38 17.12 -16.14
N CYS A 193 20.57 17.15 -16.75
CA CYS A 193 21.79 16.53 -16.20
C CYS A 193 22.67 17.44 -15.32
N ARG A 194 22.09 18.38 -14.56
CA ARG A 194 22.87 19.21 -13.62
C ARG A 194 22.33 19.18 -12.20
N MET A 195 22.05 17.99 -11.67
CA MET A 195 22.23 17.69 -10.25
C MET A 195 22.74 16.24 -10.15
N GLU A 196 23.78 16.05 -9.32
CA GLU A 196 24.34 14.76 -8.89
C GLU A 196 25.24 14.00 -9.87
N ALA A 197 26.49 14.50 -9.95
CA ALA A 197 27.65 13.65 -10.10
C ALA A 197 28.78 14.20 -9.20
N LYS A 198 28.79 13.76 -7.95
CA LYS A 198 30.02 13.60 -7.17
C LYS A 198 30.00 12.20 -6.59
N THR A 199 30.83 11.37 -7.19
CA THR A 199 31.23 10.05 -6.71
C THR A 199 32.07 10.21 -5.46
N ASP A 200 31.62 9.64 -4.36
CA ASP A 200 32.50 9.09 -3.33
C ASP A 200 31.96 7.70 -2.97
N ASP A 201 32.84 6.72 -2.84
CA ASP A 201 32.53 5.36 -2.40
C ASP A 201 32.01 5.41 -0.95
N SER A 202 30.71 5.63 -0.76
CA SER A 202 30.03 5.23 0.47
C SER A 202 29.36 3.89 0.20
N GLU A 203 29.79 2.83 0.89
CA GLU A 203 28.96 1.66 1.11
C GLU A 203 27.52 2.14 1.38
N ALA A 204 26.55 1.68 0.59
CA ALA A 204 25.16 1.98 0.89
C ALA A 204 24.91 1.55 2.35
N LEU A 205 24.73 2.52 3.26
CA LEU A 205 24.53 2.27 4.68
C LEU A 205 23.26 1.41 4.81
N VAL A 206 23.40 0.10 4.94
CA VAL A 206 22.28 -0.78 5.27
C VAL A 206 22.19 -0.83 6.79
N LEU A 207 21.16 -0.20 7.35
CA LEU A 207 20.88 -0.30 8.78
C LEU A 207 20.35 -1.71 9.11
N GLY A 208 20.78 -2.28 10.22
CA GLY A 208 20.30 -3.55 10.75
C GLY A 208 20.06 -3.48 12.26
N LEU A 209 19.52 -4.56 12.81
CA LEU A 209 19.22 -4.66 14.25
C LEU A 209 20.41 -4.30 15.17
N PRO A 210 21.67 -4.67 14.87
CA PRO A 210 22.82 -4.32 15.70
C PRO A 210 23.10 -2.81 15.81
N ASP A 211 22.60 -1.99 14.90
CA ASP A 211 22.77 -0.53 14.91
C ASP A 211 21.87 0.16 15.94
N PHE A 212 20.91 -0.57 16.51
CA PHE A 212 19.95 -0.07 17.47
C PHE A 212 20.23 -0.62 18.88
N GLU A 213 20.04 0.24 19.88
CA GLU A 213 19.90 -0.14 21.28
C GLU A 213 18.40 -0.28 21.60
N LEU A 214 17.98 -1.45 22.07
CA LEU A 214 16.59 -1.68 22.49
C LEU A 214 16.40 -1.18 23.92
N ILE A 215 15.48 -0.23 24.14
CA ILE A 215 15.33 0.45 25.43
C ILE A 215 14.11 -0.05 26.20
N ARG A 216 12.93 -0.10 25.56
CA ARG A 216 11.68 -0.45 26.23
C ARG A 216 10.65 -1.03 25.26
N VAL A 217 9.76 -1.87 25.75
CA VAL A 217 8.52 -2.21 25.01
C VAL A 217 7.50 -1.10 25.27
N ILE A 218 6.94 -0.52 24.22
CA ILE A 218 5.99 0.60 24.32
C ILE A 218 4.60 0.27 23.79
N GLY A 219 4.44 -0.88 23.09
CA GLY A 219 3.13 -1.33 22.65
C GLY A 219 3.14 -2.72 22.01
N ARG A 220 1.92 -3.26 21.82
CA ARG A 220 1.64 -4.46 21.03
C ARG A 220 0.41 -4.20 20.17
N GLY A 221 0.48 -4.63 18.91
CA GLY A 221 -0.68 -4.84 18.05
C GLY A 221 -0.97 -6.33 17.88
N SER A 222 -1.98 -6.66 17.08
CA SER A 222 -2.36 -8.04 16.77
C SER A 222 -1.21 -8.84 16.15
N TYR A 223 -0.38 -8.19 15.32
CA TYR A 223 0.69 -8.84 14.55
C TYR A 223 2.08 -8.24 14.82
N ALA A 224 2.17 -7.24 15.70
CA ALA A 224 3.40 -6.47 15.88
C ALA A 224 3.73 -6.20 17.35
N LYS A 225 5.03 -6.16 17.66
CA LYS A 225 5.56 -5.64 18.93
C LYS A 225 6.26 -4.31 18.65
N VAL A 226 6.00 -3.29 19.46
CA VAL A 226 6.60 -1.96 19.28
C VAL A 226 7.59 -1.68 20.41
N LEU A 227 8.82 -1.35 20.03
CA LEU A 227 9.93 -1.08 20.93
C LEU A 227 10.37 0.38 20.81
N LEU A 228 10.66 1.03 21.92
CA LEU A 228 11.48 2.24 21.94
C LEU A 228 12.93 1.83 21.73
N VAL A 229 13.59 2.43 20.75
CA VAL A 229 14.96 2.14 20.37
C VAL A 229 15.77 3.43 20.22
N ARG A 230 17.08 3.32 20.39
CA ARG A 230 18.04 4.39 20.10
C ARG A 230 18.95 3.95 18.96
N LEU A 231 19.07 4.78 17.93
CA LEU A 231 20.06 4.54 16.87
C LEU A 231 21.45 4.95 17.39
N LYS A 232 22.39 4.00 17.44
CA LYS A 232 23.72 4.20 18.05
C LYS A 232 24.58 5.23 17.30
N LYS A 233 24.27 5.51 16.03
CA LYS A 233 25.05 6.43 15.19
C LYS A 233 24.82 7.90 15.59
N ASN A 234 23.58 8.27 15.89
CA ASN A 234 23.17 9.67 16.15
C ASN A 234 22.55 9.86 17.55
N GLU A 235 22.45 8.80 18.35
CA GLU A 235 21.82 8.77 19.68
C GLU A 235 20.33 9.18 19.68
N GLN A 236 19.68 9.22 18.51
CA GLN A 236 18.27 9.61 18.37
C GLN A 236 17.32 8.45 18.70
N MET A 237 16.15 8.82 19.21
CA MET A 237 15.09 7.89 19.62
C MET A 237 14.10 7.64 18.51
N TYR A 238 13.74 6.37 18.33
CA TYR A 238 12.73 5.94 17.36
C TYR A 238 11.80 4.89 17.99
N ALA A 239 10.63 4.73 17.41
CA ALA A 239 9.80 3.56 17.64
C ALA A 239 10.14 2.51 16.58
N MET A 240 10.30 1.26 16.98
CA MET A 240 10.59 0.13 16.11
C MET A 240 9.42 -0.85 16.18
N LYS A 241 8.60 -0.87 15.13
CA LYS A 241 7.53 -1.87 14.94
C LYS A 241 8.15 -3.14 14.38
N VAL A 242 7.95 -4.25 15.08
CA VAL A 242 8.52 -5.57 14.76
C VAL A 242 7.40 -6.52 14.42
N VAL A 243 7.40 -7.00 13.17
CA VAL A 243 6.42 -7.96 12.65
C VAL A 243 7.12 -9.28 12.40
N LYS A 244 6.51 -10.40 12.79
CA LYS A 244 7.08 -11.72 12.50
C LYS A 244 6.71 -12.16 11.09
N LYS A 245 7.70 -12.60 10.31
CA LYS A 245 7.48 -13.14 8.96
C LYS A 245 6.61 -14.40 8.98
N GLU A 246 6.64 -15.17 10.07
CA GLU A 246 5.77 -16.34 10.25
C GLU A 246 4.28 -16.00 10.30
N LEU A 247 3.89 -14.73 10.39
CA LEU A 247 2.49 -14.29 10.38
C LEU A 247 2.07 -13.73 9.03
N VAL A 248 2.99 -13.67 8.06
CA VAL A 248 2.77 -13.24 6.69
C VAL A 248 2.73 -14.51 5.87
N HIS A 249 1.53 -15.02 5.60
CA HIS A 249 1.33 -16.34 5.02
C HIS A 249 0.92 -16.29 3.56
N ASP A 250 0.11 -15.28 3.21
CA ASP A 250 -0.54 -15.20 1.92
C ASP A 250 -0.18 -13.88 1.21
N ASP A 251 -0.41 -13.83 -0.11
CA ASP A 251 -0.15 -12.65 -0.94
C ASP A 251 -0.81 -11.36 -0.40
N GLU A 252 -1.96 -11.49 0.29
CA GLU A 252 -2.65 -10.36 0.91
C GLU A 252 -1.85 -9.74 2.07
N ASP A 253 -1.13 -10.54 2.85
CA ASP A 253 -0.28 -10.08 3.96
C ASP A 253 1.00 -9.39 3.42
N ILE A 254 1.48 -9.82 2.26
CA ILE A 254 2.62 -9.20 1.59
C ILE A 254 2.22 -7.85 1.00
N ASP A 255 1.08 -7.81 0.30
CA ASP A 255 0.49 -6.57 -0.22
C ASP A 255 0.24 -5.56 0.93
N TRP A 256 -0.15 -6.07 2.10
CA TRP A 256 -0.34 -5.28 3.33
C TRP A 256 0.97 -4.59 3.78
N VAL A 257 2.06 -5.35 3.89
CA VAL A 257 3.39 -4.83 4.29
C VAL A 257 3.92 -3.81 3.27
N GLN A 258 3.71 -4.06 1.98
CA GLN A 258 4.16 -3.15 0.91
C GLN A 258 3.34 -1.86 0.89
N THR A 259 2.02 -1.95 1.03
CA THR A 259 1.12 -0.79 1.15
C THR A 259 1.52 0.04 2.37
N GLU A 260 1.75 -0.60 3.52
CA GLU A 260 2.17 0.11 4.74
C GLU A 260 3.46 0.91 4.51
N LYS A 261 4.49 0.30 3.90
CA LYS A 261 5.73 0.98 3.53
C LYS A 261 5.48 2.16 2.59
N HIS A 262 4.67 2.00 1.56
CA HIS A 262 4.40 3.07 0.60
C HIS A 262 3.65 4.26 1.22
N VAL A 263 2.64 3.97 2.05
CA VAL A 263 1.88 5.00 2.77
C VAL A 263 2.80 5.79 3.72
N PHE A 264 3.71 5.11 4.42
CA PHE A 264 4.74 5.74 5.26
C PHE A 264 5.65 6.73 4.47
N GLU A 265 6.07 6.35 3.27
CA GLU A 265 6.89 7.22 2.40
C GLU A 265 6.13 8.50 2.01
N GLN A 266 4.83 8.38 1.72
CA GLN A 266 3.98 9.53 1.40
C GLN A 266 3.63 10.38 2.62
N ALA A 267 3.43 9.74 3.78
CA ALA A 267 3.05 10.35 5.05
C ALA A 267 4.13 11.31 5.59
N SER A 268 5.39 11.04 5.27
CA SER A 268 6.56 11.79 5.78
C SER A 268 6.55 13.30 5.45
N ALA A 269 5.69 13.75 4.52
CA ALA A 269 5.53 15.17 4.19
C ALA A 269 4.47 15.91 5.05
N ASN A 270 3.69 15.20 5.87
CA ASN A 270 2.59 15.77 6.65
C ASN A 270 2.93 15.76 8.16
N PRO A 271 2.79 16.89 8.88
CA PRO A 271 3.14 16.99 10.30
C PRO A 271 2.29 16.10 11.23
N PHE A 272 1.04 15.81 10.82
CA PHE A 272 0.07 15.05 11.61
C PHE A 272 0.06 13.55 11.28
N LEU A 273 1.05 13.08 10.53
CA LEU A 273 1.28 11.68 10.23
C LEU A 273 2.65 11.27 10.76
N VAL A 274 2.77 10.04 11.28
CA VAL A 274 4.03 9.47 11.75
C VAL A 274 4.92 9.16 10.54
N GLY A 275 6.13 9.72 10.54
CA GLY A 275 7.12 9.49 9.50
C GLY A 275 7.87 8.16 9.65
N LEU A 276 8.29 7.60 8.51
CA LEU A 276 9.17 6.43 8.46
C LEU A 276 10.62 6.87 8.33
N HIS A 277 11.49 6.32 9.18
CA HIS A 277 12.93 6.52 9.11
C HIS A 277 13.61 5.46 8.23
N SER A 278 13.37 4.19 8.53
CA SER A 278 14.01 3.08 7.81
C SER A 278 13.27 1.76 7.98
N CYS A 279 13.41 0.87 7.01
CA CYS A 279 12.98 -0.52 7.10
C CYS A 279 14.18 -1.44 6.94
N PHE A 280 14.21 -2.54 7.69
CA PHE A 280 15.17 -3.63 7.52
C PHE A 280 14.57 -4.95 8.00
N GLN A 281 15.24 -6.07 7.75
CA GLN A 281 14.72 -7.39 8.08
C GLN A 281 15.79 -8.33 8.63
N THR A 282 15.34 -9.38 9.29
CA THR A 282 16.12 -10.58 9.59
C THR A 282 15.45 -11.80 8.94
N GLN A 283 16.00 -13.00 9.18
CA GLN A 283 15.42 -14.23 8.65
C GLN A 283 13.98 -14.50 9.14
N SER A 284 13.60 -13.97 10.31
CA SER A 284 12.30 -14.24 10.94
C SER A 284 11.40 -13.02 11.11
N ARG A 285 11.91 -11.80 10.90
CA ARG A 285 11.21 -10.56 11.27
C ARG A 285 11.42 -9.42 10.28
N LEU A 286 10.41 -8.57 10.19
CA LEU A 286 10.42 -7.27 9.54
C LEU A 286 10.45 -6.17 10.59
N PHE A 287 11.23 -5.13 10.34
CA PHE A 287 11.42 -3.99 11.23
C PHE A 287 11.11 -2.69 10.51
N LEU A 288 10.15 -1.93 11.04
CA LEU A 288 9.84 -0.57 10.60
C LEU A 288 10.27 0.39 11.70
N VAL A 289 11.25 1.24 11.42
CA VAL A 289 11.75 2.28 12.31
C VAL A 289 11.03 3.57 11.96
N ILE A 290 10.22 4.06 12.88
CA ILE A 290 9.32 5.21 12.71
C ILE A 290 9.60 6.27 13.77
N GLU A 291 9.10 7.48 13.54
CA GLU A 291 9.17 8.59 14.49
C GLU A 291 8.66 8.17 15.89
N TYR A 292 9.41 8.49 16.95
CA TYR A 292 8.98 8.25 18.31
C TYR A 292 8.15 9.43 18.85
N VAL A 293 6.86 9.17 19.13
CA VAL A 293 5.90 10.18 19.62
C VAL A 293 5.70 10.01 21.13
N LYS A 294 6.27 10.93 21.93
CA LYS A 294 6.43 10.78 23.41
C LYS A 294 5.18 11.06 24.25
N GLY A 295 4.16 11.73 23.70
CA GLY A 295 2.99 12.14 24.47
C GLY A 295 1.95 11.03 24.69
N GLY A 296 2.22 9.82 24.20
CA GLY A 296 1.32 8.67 24.27
C GLY A 296 0.17 8.77 23.26
N ASP A 297 -0.82 7.90 23.43
CA ASP A 297 -2.01 7.86 22.59
C ASP A 297 -3.23 8.52 23.26
N LEU A 298 -4.22 8.85 22.44
CA LEU A 298 -5.45 9.49 22.88
C LEU A 298 -6.32 8.54 23.72
N MET A 299 -6.17 7.22 23.58
CA MET A 299 -6.85 6.23 24.42
C MET A 299 -6.38 6.34 25.88
N PHE A 300 -5.07 6.36 26.13
CA PHE A 300 -4.48 6.57 27.45
C PHE A 300 -4.89 7.93 28.03
N HIS A 301 -4.90 8.98 27.20
CA HIS A 301 -5.39 10.30 27.62
C HIS A 301 -6.87 10.27 28.05
N MET A 302 -7.72 9.59 27.27
CA MET A 302 -9.14 9.40 27.55
C MET A 302 -9.38 8.59 28.83
N GLN A 303 -8.59 7.56 29.11
CA GLN A 303 -8.70 6.79 30.35
C GLN A 303 -8.47 7.67 31.59
N ARG A 304 -7.56 8.65 31.50
CA ARG A 304 -7.26 9.58 32.61
C ARG A 304 -8.30 10.70 32.74
N GLN A 305 -8.70 11.31 31.62
CA GLN A 305 -9.64 12.44 31.60
C GLN A 305 -11.11 12.01 31.68
N ARG A 306 -11.41 10.76 31.32
CA ARG A 306 -12.75 10.16 31.11
C ARG A 306 -13.55 10.78 29.97
N LYS A 307 -13.53 12.10 29.82
CA LYS A 307 -14.22 12.87 28.79
C LYS A 307 -13.48 14.18 28.55
N LEU A 308 -13.43 14.61 27.30
CA LEU A 308 -12.84 15.89 26.90
C LEU A 308 -13.89 17.00 26.76
N PRO A 309 -13.51 18.26 27.02
CA PRO A 309 -14.27 19.42 26.61
C PRO A 309 -14.44 19.46 25.09
N GLU A 310 -15.56 20.01 24.60
CA GLU A 310 -15.83 20.11 23.15
C GLU A 310 -14.77 20.90 22.40
N GLU A 311 -14.10 21.86 23.05
CA GLU A 311 -13.00 22.62 22.47
C GLU A 311 -11.76 21.76 22.21
N HIS A 312 -11.45 20.84 23.13
CA HIS A 312 -10.32 19.91 22.96
C HIS A 312 -10.65 18.91 21.86
N ALA A 313 -11.86 18.34 21.89
CA ALA A 313 -12.32 17.43 20.85
C ALA A 313 -12.36 18.10 19.46
N ARG A 314 -12.71 19.39 19.38
CA ARG A 314 -12.67 20.16 18.13
C ARG A 314 -11.25 20.35 17.61
N PHE A 315 -10.30 20.66 18.49
CA PHE A 315 -8.90 20.81 18.12
C PHE A 315 -8.35 19.51 17.52
N TYR A 316 -8.44 18.39 18.25
CA TYR A 316 -7.95 17.11 17.75
C TYR A 316 -8.68 16.64 16.49
N ALA A 317 -10.01 16.81 16.43
CA ALA A 317 -10.77 16.46 15.23
C ALA A 317 -10.35 17.30 14.01
N ALA A 318 -9.95 18.55 14.18
CA ALA A 318 -9.48 19.39 13.09
C ALA A 318 -8.13 18.89 12.53
N GLU A 319 -7.18 18.52 13.39
CA GLU A 319 -5.89 17.96 12.97
C GLU A 319 -6.05 16.60 12.29
N ILE A 320 -6.89 15.72 12.85
CA ILE A 320 -7.23 14.43 12.23
C ILE A 320 -7.88 14.63 10.86
N CYS A 321 -8.78 15.61 10.73
CA CYS A 321 -9.39 15.99 9.45
C CYS A 321 -8.33 16.39 8.40
N ILE A 322 -7.30 17.15 8.78
CA ILE A 322 -6.20 17.53 7.88
C ILE A 322 -5.38 16.31 7.47
N ALA A 323 -5.05 15.44 8.42
CA ALA A 323 -4.32 14.20 8.17
C ALA A 323 -5.07 13.26 7.22
N LEU A 324 -6.36 13.02 7.47
CA LEU A 324 -7.21 12.19 6.61
C LEU A 324 -7.39 12.79 5.22
N ASN A 325 -7.66 14.10 5.12
CA ASN A 325 -7.80 14.74 3.81
C ASN A 325 -6.53 14.63 2.97
N PHE A 326 -5.35 14.77 3.60
CA PHE A 326 -4.07 14.57 2.91
C PHE A 326 -3.95 13.14 2.34
N LEU A 327 -4.31 12.11 3.12
CA LEU A 327 -4.33 10.74 2.64
C LEU A 327 -5.34 10.54 1.50
N HIS A 328 -6.54 11.10 1.63
CA HIS A 328 -7.60 11.01 0.61
C HIS A 328 -7.18 11.69 -0.71
N GLU A 329 -6.51 12.85 -0.65
CA GLU A 329 -5.95 13.53 -1.83
C GLU A 329 -4.86 12.72 -2.54
N LYS A 330 -4.23 11.79 -1.83
CA LYS A 330 -3.27 10.81 -2.37
C LYS A 330 -3.91 9.50 -2.82
N GLY A 331 -5.23 9.37 -2.70
CA GLY A 331 -5.94 8.14 -3.04
C GLY A 331 -5.76 7.03 -2.02
N ILE A 332 -5.57 7.39 -0.75
CA ILE A 332 -5.36 6.44 0.37
C ILE A 332 -6.54 6.52 1.33
N ILE A 333 -7.21 5.39 1.58
CA ILE A 333 -8.21 5.23 2.66
C ILE A 333 -7.48 4.68 3.89
N TYR A 334 -7.68 5.27 5.06
CA TYR A 334 -6.92 4.90 6.27
C TYR A 334 -7.47 3.65 6.99
N ARG A 335 -8.80 3.51 7.10
CA ARG A 335 -9.56 2.33 7.55
C ARG A 335 -9.36 1.84 8.99
N ASP A 336 -8.42 2.39 9.77
CA ASP A 336 -8.24 2.00 11.18
C ASP A 336 -8.08 3.20 12.14
N LEU A 337 -8.94 4.22 11.96
CA LEU A 337 -9.03 5.32 12.91
C LEU A 337 -9.72 4.88 14.21
N LYS A 338 -8.97 4.98 15.31
CA LYS A 338 -9.38 4.69 16.69
C LYS A 338 -8.54 5.49 17.67
N LEU A 339 -8.97 5.56 18.93
CA LEU A 339 -8.26 6.31 19.97
C LEU A 339 -6.80 5.88 20.14
N ASP A 340 -6.50 4.58 20.02
CA ASP A 340 -5.14 4.03 20.16
C ASP A 340 -4.19 4.47 19.03
N ASN A 341 -4.72 4.77 17.85
CA ASN A 341 -3.93 5.13 16.67
C ASN A 341 -3.77 6.65 16.50
N VAL A 342 -4.30 7.45 17.42
CA VAL A 342 -4.13 8.90 17.47
C VAL A 342 -3.11 9.23 18.56
N LEU A 343 -1.87 9.46 18.18
CA LEU A 343 -0.79 9.81 19.10
C LEU A 343 -0.77 11.31 19.38
N LEU A 344 -0.22 11.71 20.52
CA LEU A 344 0.05 13.10 20.87
C LEU A 344 1.56 13.33 20.95
N ASP A 345 2.07 14.33 20.26
CA ASP A 345 3.48 14.71 20.38
C ASP A 345 3.77 15.45 21.70
N HIS A 346 5.02 15.86 21.88
CA HIS A 346 5.49 16.54 23.09
C HIS A 346 4.88 17.94 23.31
N GLU A 347 4.27 18.54 22.30
CA GLU A 347 3.56 19.82 22.40
C GLU A 347 2.05 19.62 22.58
N GLY A 348 1.53 18.47 22.16
CA GLY A 348 0.12 18.08 22.24
C GLY A 348 -0.60 18.01 20.91
N HIS A 349 0.12 18.03 19.79
CA HIS A 349 -0.45 17.87 18.45
C HIS A 349 -0.67 16.40 18.10
N VAL A 350 -1.67 16.13 17.27
CA VAL A 350 -2.01 14.79 16.80
C VAL A 350 -0.98 14.26 15.80
N LYS A 351 -0.64 12.97 15.92
CA LYS A 351 -0.01 12.19 14.84
C LYS A 351 -0.76 10.87 14.66
N LEU A 352 -1.30 10.62 13.46
CA LEU A 352 -1.87 9.32 13.12
C LEU A 352 -0.75 8.32 12.85
N THR A 353 -0.89 7.10 13.37
CA THR A 353 0.08 6.00 13.22
C THR A 353 -0.58 4.75 12.62
N ASP A 354 0.15 3.65 12.51
CA ASP A 354 -0.33 2.33 12.11
C ASP A 354 -1.07 2.29 10.76
N TYR A 355 -0.32 2.42 9.66
CA TYR A 355 -0.86 2.42 8.30
C TYR A 355 -1.13 1.06 7.72
N GLY A 356 -1.00 -0.02 8.50
CA GLY A 356 -1.24 -1.37 8.03
C GLY A 356 -2.58 -1.45 7.30
N MET A 357 -3.68 -1.03 7.91
CA MET A 357 -5.00 -1.20 7.31
C MET A 357 -5.28 -0.26 6.12
N CYS A 358 -4.34 0.55 5.65
CA CYS A 358 -4.61 1.48 4.56
C CYS A 358 -4.96 0.78 3.23
N LYS A 359 -5.70 1.48 2.36
CA LYS A 359 -5.92 1.09 0.96
C LYS A 359 -5.48 2.22 0.06
N GLU A 360 -4.46 2.00 -0.75
CA GLU A 360 -3.96 2.96 -1.73
C GLU A 360 -4.51 2.74 -3.14
N GLY A 361 -4.21 3.68 -4.04
CA GLY A 361 -4.56 3.60 -5.45
C GLY A 361 -6.04 3.89 -5.75
N ILE A 362 -6.77 4.49 -4.81
CA ILE A 362 -8.19 4.82 -4.96
C ILE A 362 -8.32 6.16 -5.70
N GLN A 363 -8.79 6.13 -6.94
CA GLN A 363 -9.07 7.34 -7.71
C GLN A 363 -10.46 7.91 -7.36
N PRO A 364 -10.76 9.18 -7.73
CA PRO A 364 -12.09 9.73 -7.52
C PRO A 364 -13.18 8.88 -8.21
N GLY A 365 -14.04 8.25 -7.40
CA GLY A 365 -15.11 7.37 -7.86
C GLY A 365 -14.81 5.89 -7.73
N ASP A 366 -13.55 5.51 -7.47
CA ASP A 366 -13.18 4.13 -7.18
C ASP A 366 -13.63 3.72 -5.78
N THR A 367 -13.82 2.42 -5.61
CA THR A 367 -14.23 1.80 -4.35
C THR A 367 -13.44 0.53 -4.08
N THR A 368 -13.50 0.06 -2.83
CA THR A 368 -12.96 -1.22 -2.39
C THR A 368 -13.99 -1.96 -1.55
N SER A 369 -13.78 -3.25 -1.27
CA SER A 369 -14.75 -4.12 -0.61
C SER A 369 -14.18 -5.03 0.48
N THR A 370 -12.90 -4.83 0.86
CA THR A 370 -12.27 -5.62 1.92
C THR A 370 -12.96 -5.35 3.26
N PHE A 371 -13.43 -6.40 3.93
CA PHE A 371 -13.98 -6.29 5.28
C PHE A 371 -12.83 -6.15 6.30
N CYS A 372 -12.63 -4.96 6.85
CA CYS A 372 -11.54 -4.66 7.79
C CYS A 372 -11.88 -3.49 8.72
N GLY A 373 -11.01 -3.24 9.70
CA GLY A 373 -11.13 -2.18 10.70
C GLY A 373 -11.46 -2.71 12.09
N THR A 374 -11.36 -1.84 13.09
CA THR A 374 -11.65 -2.17 14.49
C THR A 374 -13.17 -2.20 14.73
N PRO A 375 -13.77 -3.26 15.32
CA PRO A 375 -15.22 -3.48 15.39
C PRO A 375 -16.08 -2.28 15.79
N ASN A 376 -15.66 -1.49 16.79
CA ASN A 376 -16.40 -0.31 17.26
C ASN A 376 -16.43 0.87 16.27
N TYR A 377 -15.52 0.90 15.30
CA TYR A 377 -15.34 1.98 14.33
C TYR A 377 -15.74 1.57 12.91
N ILE A 378 -16.08 0.31 12.67
CA ILE A 378 -16.49 -0.17 11.34
C ILE A 378 -17.75 0.58 10.87
N ALA A 379 -17.70 1.08 9.63
CA ALA A 379 -18.79 1.81 9.03
C ALA A 379 -19.96 0.89 8.59
N PRO A 380 -21.22 1.37 8.58
CA PRO A 380 -22.37 0.56 8.22
C PRO A 380 -22.29 -0.06 6.82
N GLU A 381 -21.72 0.65 5.84
CA GLU A 381 -21.54 0.14 4.48
C GLU A 381 -20.61 -1.08 4.41
N ILE A 382 -19.53 -1.12 5.21
CA ILE A 382 -18.64 -2.28 5.31
C ILE A 382 -19.41 -3.48 5.88
N LEU A 383 -20.21 -3.27 6.94
CA LEU A 383 -21.01 -4.33 7.56
C LEU A 383 -22.12 -4.87 6.65
N ARG A 384 -22.59 -4.07 5.68
CA ARG A 384 -23.54 -4.52 4.65
C ARG A 384 -22.87 -5.25 3.49
N GLY A 385 -21.54 -5.29 3.43
CA GLY A 385 -20.78 -5.81 2.30
C GLY A 385 -20.89 -4.93 1.05
N GLU A 386 -21.14 -3.62 1.23
CA GLU A 386 -21.18 -2.65 0.14
C GLU A 386 -19.76 -2.21 -0.21
N ASP A 387 -19.53 -1.92 -1.50
CA ASP A 387 -18.33 -1.24 -1.94
C ASP A 387 -18.25 0.16 -1.30
N TYR A 388 -17.07 0.53 -0.80
CA TYR A 388 -16.86 1.75 -0.04
C TYR A 388 -15.61 2.52 -0.50
N GLY A 389 -15.56 3.81 -0.18
CA GLY A 389 -14.42 4.69 -0.43
C GLY A 389 -13.99 5.42 0.83
N PHE A 390 -13.57 6.67 0.71
CA PHE A 390 -13.13 7.53 1.82
C PHE A 390 -14.20 7.77 2.92
N SER A 391 -15.47 7.43 2.66
CA SER A 391 -16.59 7.63 3.58
C SER A 391 -16.42 6.94 4.94
N VAL A 392 -15.68 5.82 4.97
CA VAL A 392 -15.49 5.01 6.17
C VAL A 392 -14.62 5.70 7.21
N ASP A 393 -13.64 6.50 6.77
CA ASP A 393 -12.77 7.27 7.67
C ASP A 393 -13.55 8.41 8.36
N TRP A 394 -14.47 9.06 7.63
CA TRP A 394 -15.34 10.10 8.19
C TRP A 394 -16.34 9.54 9.19
N TRP A 395 -16.80 8.30 9.00
CA TRP A 395 -17.60 7.60 10.00
C TRP A 395 -16.79 7.33 11.26
N ALA A 396 -15.59 6.75 11.12
CA ALA A 396 -14.70 6.46 12.24
C ALA A 396 -14.35 7.73 13.03
N LEU A 397 -14.15 8.85 12.34
CA LEU A 397 -13.97 10.16 12.99
C LEU A 397 -15.19 10.57 13.82
N GLY A 398 -16.40 10.33 13.31
CA GLY A 398 -17.65 10.54 14.06
C GLY A 398 -17.71 9.73 15.35
N VAL A 399 -17.28 8.46 15.30
CA VAL A 399 -17.22 7.57 16.48
C VAL A 399 -16.19 8.10 17.48
N LEU A 400 -14.98 8.41 17.03
CA LEU A 400 -13.89 8.95 17.84
C LEU A 400 -14.28 10.28 18.50
N MET A 401 -14.92 11.19 17.76
CA MET A 401 -15.45 12.45 18.28
C MET A 401 -16.54 12.23 19.34
N PHE A 402 -17.40 11.23 19.16
CA PHE A 402 -18.41 10.88 20.15
C PHE A 402 -17.73 10.40 21.43
N GLU A 403 -16.75 9.51 21.33
CA GLU A 403 -16.01 9.00 22.49
C GLU A 403 -15.29 10.10 23.25
N MET A 404 -14.58 10.99 22.55
CA MET A 404 -13.93 12.15 23.18
C MET A 404 -14.93 12.99 23.98
N MET A 405 -16.09 13.31 23.40
CA MET A 405 -17.07 14.22 24.01
C MET A 405 -18.05 13.54 24.97
N ALA A 406 -18.28 12.23 24.87
CA ALA A 406 -19.24 11.49 25.70
C ALA A 406 -18.54 10.62 26.77
N GLY A 407 -17.27 10.29 26.57
CA GLY A 407 -16.48 9.42 27.44
C GLY A 407 -16.81 7.94 27.35
N ARG A 408 -17.47 7.52 26.26
CA ARG A 408 -17.91 6.14 26.00
C ARG A 408 -18.24 5.95 24.52
N SER A 409 -18.31 4.70 24.06
CA SER A 409 -18.68 4.39 22.67
C SER A 409 -20.13 4.79 22.38
N PRO A 410 -20.47 5.27 21.17
CA PRO A 410 -21.86 5.48 20.75
C PRO A 410 -22.68 4.18 20.69
N PHE A 411 -22.00 3.03 20.67
CA PHE A 411 -22.59 1.70 20.59
C PHE A 411 -22.50 0.92 21.91
N ASP A 412 -22.03 1.55 23.00
CA ASP A 412 -22.03 0.92 24.32
C ASP A 412 -23.46 0.63 24.76
N ILE A 413 -23.79 -0.66 24.83
CA ILE A 413 -25.05 -1.14 25.35
C ILE A 413 -24.75 -1.77 26.69
N ILE A 414 -25.05 -1.03 27.76
CA ILE A 414 -24.98 -1.56 29.12
C ILE A 414 -26.09 -2.61 29.24
N THR A 415 -25.76 -3.89 29.14
CA THR A 415 -26.69 -5.00 29.44
C THR A 415 -26.01 -6.00 30.37
N ASP A 416 -26.80 -6.58 31.28
CA ASP A 416 -26.34 -7.66 32.16
C ASP A 416 -26.33 -9.04 31.45
N ASN A 417 -26.63 -9.08 30.15
CA ASN A 417 -26.76 -10.34 29.40
C ASN A 417 -25.47 -10.64 28.62
N PRO A 418 -24.72 -11.72 28.93
CA PRO A 418 -23.44 -12.04 28.30
C PRO A 418 -23.54 -12.24 26.78
N ASP A 419 -24.66 -12.75 26.30
CA ASP A 419 -24.93 -12.99 24.87
C ASP A 419 -25.01 -11.69 24.04
N MET A 420 -25.07 -10.53 24.69
CA MET A 420 -25.12 -9.20 24.06
C MET A 420 -23.74 -8.53 23.99
N ASN A 421 -22.68 -9.21 24.40
CA ASN A 421 -21.29 -8.73 24.32
C ASN A 421 -20.52 -9.38 23.15
N THR A 422 -21.22 -9.85 22.11
CA THR A 422 -20.58 -10.41 20.91
C THR A 422 -20.44 -9.35 19.81
N GLU A 423 -19.49 -9.57 18.90
CA GLU A 423 -19.25 -8.68 17.76
C GLU A 423 -20.47 -8.63 16.82
N GLU A 424 -21.18 -9.74 16.64
CA GLU A 424 -22.39 -9.77 15.79
C GLU A 424 -23.49 -8.85 16.33
N TYR A 425 -23.66 -8.81 17.65
CA TYR A 425 -24.63 -7.90 18.26
C TYR A 425 -24.20 -6.44 18.13
N LEU A 426 -22.91 -6.14 18.30
CA LEU A 426 -22.36 -4.81 18.04
C LEU A 426 -22.62 -4.38 16.59
N PHE A 427 -22.37 -5.26 15.61
CA PHE A 427 -22.62 -4.99 14.20
C PHE A 427 -24.11 -4.72 13.93
N GLN A 428 -25.00 -5.51 14.52
CA GLN A 428 -26.44 -5.25 14.43
C GLN A 428 -26.79 -3.87 15.00
N VAL A 429 -26.16 -3.46 16.10
CA VAL A 429 -26.41 -2.15 16.72
C VAL A 429 -25.93 -1.00 15.84
N ILE A 430 -24.75 -1.13 15.26
CA ILE A 430 -24.19 -0.19 14.29
C ILE A 430 -25.14 -0.03 13.10
N LEU A 431 -25.73 -1.13 12.60
CA LEU A 431 -26.65 -1.12 11.45
C LEU A 431 -28.04 -0.58 11.79
N GLU A 432 -28.63 -0.98 12.91
CA GLU A 432 -30.07 -0.79 13.15
C GLU A 432 -30.38 0.33 14.16
N LYS A 433 -29.63 0.45 15.26
CA LYS A 433 -30.02 1.36 16.34
C LYS A 433 -29.68 2.82 16.02
N PRO A 434 -30.59 3.77 16.30
CA PRO A 434 -30.29 5.19 16.16
C PRO A 434 -29.34 5.64 17.28
N ILE A 435 -28.31 6.40 16.92
CA ILE A 435 -27.32 6.91 17.87
C ILE A 435 -27.95 8.03 18.71
N ARG A 436 -27.85 7.89 20.03
CA ARG A 436 -28.43 8.86 20.99
C ARG A 436 -27.35 9.81 21.49
N ILE A 437 -27.34 11.02 20.94
CA ILE A 437 -26.44 12.08 21.38
C ILE A 437 -26.81 12.55 22.81
N PRO A 438 -25.85 12.61 23.76
CA PRO A 438 -26.10 13.10 25.11
C PRO A 438 -26.62 14.55 25.12
N ARG A 439 -27.63 14.83 25.96
CA ARG A 439 -28.21 16.19 26.11
C ARG A 439 -27.24 17.22 26.69
N SER A 440 -26.12 16.77 27.26
CA SER A 440 -25.06 17.63 27.79
C SER A 440 -24.16 18.22 26.70
N LEU A 441 -24.24 17.71 25.46
CA LEU A 441 -23.50 18.26 24.32
C LEU A 441 -24.24 19.45 23.71
N SER A 442 -23.48 20.41 23.20
CA SER A 442 -24.00 21.58 22.51
C SER A 442 -24.73 21.19 21.23
N VAL A 443 -25.61 22.08 20.75
CA VAL A 443 -26.31 21.89 19.47
C VAL A 443 -25.31 21.72 18.31
N LYS A 444 -24.16 22.40 18.37
CA LYS A 444 -23.11 22.31 17.34
C LYS A 444 -22.42 20.95 17.37
N ALA A 445 -22.08 20.44 18.56
CA ALA A 445 -21.52 19.11 18.74
C ALA A 445 -22.52 18.01 18.31
N ALA A 446 -23.79 18.15 18.69
CA ALA A 446 -24.82 17.23 18.26
C ALA A 446 -25.02 17.24 16.73
N SER A 447 -24.92 18.41 16.10
CA SER A 447 -25.01 18.56 14.64
C SER A 447 -23.87 17.85 13.92
N VAL A 448 -22.61 18.07 14.36
CA VAL A 448 -21.45 17.46 13.68
C VAL A 448 -21.44 15.94 13.84
N LEU A 449 -21.78 15.43 15.04
CA LEU A 449 -21.87 13.99 15.29
C LEU A 449 -22.94 13.33 14.44
N LYS A 450 -24.12 13.96 14.28
CA LYS A 450 -25.17 13.46 13.38
C LYS A 450 -24.74 13.45 11.91
N GLY A 451 -23.93 14.44 11.50
CA GLY A 451 -23.39 14.52 10.14
C GLY A 451 -22.42 13.38 9.83
N PHE A 452 -21.41 13.17 10.69
CA PHE A 452 -20.43 12.09 10.51
C PHE A 452 -21.01 10.70 10.73
N LEU A 453 -21.92 10.55 11.71
CA LEU A 453 -22.54 9.26 12.03
C LEU A 453 -23.84 9.01 11.26
N ASN A 454 -23.93 9.56 10.04
CA ASN A 454 -25.00 9.20 9.12
C ASN A 454 -24.72 7.80 8.54
N LYS A 455 -25.71 6.91 8.63
CA LYS A 455 -25.58 5.52 8.17
C LYS A 455 -25.63 5.36 6.66
N ASP A 456 -26.11 6.38 5.95
CA ASP A 456 -25.96 6.48 4.49
C ASP A 456 -24.69 7.29 4.19
N PRO A 457 -23.67 6.69 3.54
CA PRO A 457 -22.44 7.39 3.20
C PRO A 457 -22.66 8.57 2.25
N LYS A 458 -23.73 8.60 1.46
CA LYS A 458 -24.01 9.70 0.51
C LYS A 458 -24.43 10.99 1.21
N ASP A 459 -25.14 10.85 2.32
CA ASP A 459 -25.62 11.96 3.16
C ASP A 459 -24.69 12.23 4.35
N ARG A 460 -23.53 11.55 4.41
CA ARG A 460 -22.55 11.70 5.49
C ARG A 460 -21.69 12.95 5.26
N LEU A 461 -21.45 13.69 6.33
CA LEU A 461 -20.58 14.86 6.32
C LEU A 461 -19.17 14.44 5.84
N GLY A 462 -18.62 15.17 4.86
CA GLY A 462 -17.32 14.83 4.25
C GLY A 462 -17.40 14.06 2.94
N CYS A 463 -18.55 13.45 2.62
CA CYS A 463 -18.68 12.50 1.50
C CYS A 463 -19.30 13.09 0.23
N GLN A 464 -19.69 14.37 0.23
CA GLN A 464 -20.27 15.00 -0.96
C GLN A 464 -19.20 15.21 -2.04
N ALA A 465 -19.40 14.65 -3.23
CA ALA A 465 -18.40 14.59 -4.30
C ALA A 465 -17.81 15.95 -4.73
N GLN A 466 -18.55 17.06 -4.56
CA GLN A 466 -18.11 18.40 -4.96
C GLN A 466 -17.58 19.27 -3.81
N MET A 467 -17.95 18.95 -2.56
CA MET A 467 -17.72 19.83 -1.40
C MET A 467 -17.13 19.11 -0.17
N GLY A 468 -16.81 17.81 -0.26
CA GLY A 468 -16.46 16.92 0.85
C GLY A 468 -15.71 17.57 2.02
N PHE A 469 -14.43 17.89 1.85
CA PHE A 469 -13.64 18.51 2.92
C PHE A 469 -14.07 19.95 3.24
N THR A 470 -14.62 20.68 2.27
CA THR A 470 -15.12 22.05 2.46
C THR A 470 -16.35 22.08 3.38
N ASP A 471 -17.21 21.08 3.32
CA ASP A 471 -18.37 20.93 4.21
C ASP A 471 -17.93 20.73 5.65
N ILE A 472 -16.85 19.97 5.87
CA ILE A 472 -16.25 19.80 7.20
C ILE A 472 -15.72 21.14 7.71
N LYS A 473 -14.90 21.84 6.90
CA LYS A 473 -14.31 23.14 7.29
C LYS A 473 -15.37 24.19 7.64
N SER A 474 -16.47 24.21 6.88
CA SER A 474 -17.55 25.20 7.04
C SER A 474 -18.58 24.82 8.12
N HIS A 475 -18.56 23.59 8.63
CA HIS A 475 -19.52 23.15 9.63
C HIS A 475 -19.41 24.00 10.92
N THR A 476 -20.57 24.37 11.50
CA THR A 476 -20.65 25.31 12.64
C THR A 476 -19.85 24.90 13.88
N PHE A 477 -19.59 23.60 14.05
CA PHE A 477 -18.74 23.07 15.10
C PHE A 477 -17.28 23.51 14.95
N PHE A 478 -16.76 23.60 13.72
CA PHE A 478 -15.37 23.96 13.41
C PHE A 478 -15.17 25.46 13.14
N ARG A 479 -16.20 26.29 13.34
CA ARG A 479 -16.13 27.74 13.05
C ARG A 479 -14.97 28.48 13.73
N SER A 480 -14.46 28.00 14.86
CA SER A 480 -13.34 28.65 15.55
C SER A 480 -11.96 28.19 15.05
N ILE A 481 -11.91 27.19 14.16
CA ILE A 481 -10.67 26.65 13.61
C ILE A 481 -10.24 27.52 12.43
N ASP A 482 -9.02 28.03 12.52
CA ASP A 482 -8.30 28.57 11.37
C ASP A 482 -7.55 27.40 10.70
N TRP A 483 -8.01 27.00 9.52
CA TRP A 483 -7.49 25.85 8.80
C TRP A 483 -6.20 26.16 8.03
N ASP A 484 -5.83 27.44 7.89
CA ASP A 484 -4.63 27.88 7.15
C ASP A 484 -3.48 28.23 8.10
N GLN A 485 -3.77 28.40 9.40
CA GLN A 485 -2.77 28.69 10.42
C GLN A 485 -1.94 27.42 10.73
N LYS A 486 -0.62 27.52 10.57
CA LYS A 486 0.32 26.40 10.77
C LYS A 486 0.65 26.09 12.23
N GLU A 487 0.37 27.03 13.15
CA GLU A 487 0.71 26.90 14.57
C GLU A 487 -0.48 27.36 15.42
N VAL A 488 -1.22 26.40 15.96
CA VAL A 488 -2.29 26.64 16.94
C VAL A 488 -1.87 25.95 18.23
N THR A 489 -1.85 26.68 19.35
CA THR A 489 -1.44 26.10 20.64
C THR A 489 -2.37 24.94 21.04
N PRO A 490 -1.83 23.73 21.31
CA PRO A 490 -2.64 22.60 21.75
C PRO A 490 -3.35 22.87 23.09
N PRO A 491 -4.57 22.32 23.27
CA PRO A 491 -5.36 22.51 24.50
C PRO A 491 -4.81 21.72 25.68
N PHE A 492 -3.95 20.73 25.41
CA PHE A 492 -3.30 19.91 26.42
C PHE A 492 -1.88 19.62 25.97
N LYS A 493 -0.92 19.90 26.86
CA LYS A 493 0.48 19.53 26.67
C LYS A 493 0.79 18.30 27.54
N PRO A 494 1.21 17.16 26.96
CA PRO A 494 1.61 16.00 27.73
C PRO A 494 2.74 16.32 28.71
N GLN A 495 2.71 15.69 29.88
CA GLN A 495 3.81 15.79 30.84
C GLN A 495 4.89 14.79 30.43
N ILE A 496 6.14 15.26 30.36
CA ILE A 496 7.32 14.45 30.03
C ILE A 496 8.34 14.73 31.13
N LEU A 497 8.57 13.73 32.00
CA LEU A 497 9.38 13.82 33.21
C LEU A 497 10.84 13.42 32.98
N ASP A 498 11.08 12.50 32.05
CA ASP A 498 12.41 12.02 31.68
C ASP A 498 12.63 12.08 30.16
N ASP A 499 13.86 11.75 29.73
CA ASP A 499 14.24 11.81 28.31
C ASP A 499 13.42 10.85 27.42
N TYR A 500 12.76 9.85 28.02
CA TYR A 500 11.99 8.83 27.32
C TYR A 500 10.49 9.15 27.28
N GLY A 501 9.90 9.73 28.33
CA GLY A 501 8.46 10.03 28.41
C GLY A 501 7.58 8.79 28.59
N LEU A 502 8.09 7.75 29.28
CA LEU A 502 7.43 6.44 29.39
C LEU A 502 6.16 6.45 30.26
N GLU A 503 5.92 7.48 31.06
CA GLU A 503 4.72 7.65 31.89
C GLU A 503 3.43 7.83 31.08
N ASN A 504 3.57 8.15 29.78
CA ASN A 504 2.45 8.28 28.85
C ASN A 504 2.13 6.96 28.12
N PHE A 505 2.82 5.87 28.47
CA PHE A 505 2.61 4.53 27.90
C PHE A 505 2.08 3.58 28.97
N ASP A 506 1.28 2.59 28.54
CA ASP A 506 0.71 1.63 29.47
C ASP A 506 1.80 0.76 30.11
N THR A 507 1.78 0.71 31.45
CA THR A 507 2.69 -0.08 32.26
C THR A 507 2.65 -1.58 31.95
N GLN A 508 1.56 -2.09 31.37
CA GLN A 508 1.50 -3.49 30.91
C GLN A 508 2.57 -3.78 29.86
N PHE A 509 2.92 -2.79 29.02
CA PHE A 509 3.95 -2.90 28.01
C PHE A 509 5.31 -2.50 28.58
N THR A 510 5.42 -1.38 29.29
CA THR A 510 6.73 -0.89 29.75
C THR A 510 7.39 -1.81 30.80
N ASN A 511 6.60 -2.66 31.47
CA ASN A 511 7.11 -3.70 32.37
C ASN A 511 7.52 -5.00 31.66
N GLU A 512 7.22 -5.16 30.36
CA GLU A 512 7.68 -6.32 29.59
C GLU A 512 9.21 -6.35 29.49
N PRO A 513 9.81 -7.55 29.44
CA PRO A 513 11.24 -7.68 29.15
C PRO A 513 11.57 -7.14 27.76
N VAL A 514 12.65 -6.37 27.68
CA VAL A 514 13.16 -5.73 26.46
C VAL A 514 13.93 -6.77 25.63
N GLN A 515 13.19 -7.72 25.09
CA GLN A 515 13.72 -8.77 24.24
C GLN A 515 12.71 -9.13 23.14
N LEU A 516 13.25 -9.52 21.99
CA LEU A 516 12.50 -10.22 20.97
C LEU A 516 12.27 -11.65 21.42
N THR A 517 11.13 -12.23 21.04
CA THR A 517 10.90 -13.66 21.22
C THR A 517 12.01 -14.44 20.49
N PRO A 518 12.57 -15.51 21.07
CA PRO A 518 13.54 -16.35 20.37
C PRO A 518 12.98 -16.89 19.05
N ASP A 519 13.90 -17.15 18.11
CA ASP A 519 13.58 -17.75 16.82
C ASP A 519 13.36 -19.25 16.91
N ASP A 520 12.47 -19.76 16.07
CA ASP A 520 12.28 -21.18 15.81
C ASP A 520 12.85 -21.51 14.43
N ASP A 521 13.95 -22.27 14.40
CA ASP A 521 14.67 -22.62 13.18
C ASP A 521 13.80 -23.42 12.19
N ASP A 522 12.84 -24.20 12.68
CA ASP A 522 11.97 -25.01 11.81
C ASP A 522 10.88 -24.16 11.16
N VAL A 523 10.44 -23.09 11.83
CA VAL A 523 9.57 -22.07 11.23
C VAL A 523 10.35 -21.28 10.18
N ILE A 524 11.57 -20.80 10.51
CA ILE A 524 12.38 -19.99 9.59
C ILE A 524 12.63 -20.70 8.26
N LYS A 525 12.92 -22.01 8.30
CA LYS A 525 13.15 -22.82 7.09
C LYS A 525 11.93 -22.89 6.16
N ARG A 526 10.72 -22.66 6.66
CA ARG A 526 9.48 -22.69 5.88
C ARG A 526 9.11 -21.34 5.28
N ILE A 527 9.75 -20.25 5.74
CA ILE A 527 9.49 -18.90 5.26
C ILE A 527 10.23 -18.71 3.94
N ASP A 528 9.49 -18.37 2.88
CA ASP A 528 10.10 -17.94 1.62
C ASP A 528 10.72 -16.55 1.81
N GLN A 529 12.05 -16.49 1.87
CA GLN A 529 12.75 -15.21 2.07
C GLN A 529 12.65 -14.29 0.85
N SER A 530 12.37 -14.84 -0.34
CA SER A 530 12.32 -14.06 -1.58
C SER A 530 11.13 -13.10 -1.64
N GLU A 531 10.06 -13.41 -0.89
CA GLU A 531 8.87 -12.55 -0.75
C GLU A 531 9.16 -11.20 -0.09
N PHE A 532 10.24 -11.13 0.69
CA PHE A 532 10.61 -9.95 1.48
C PHE A 532 11.81 -9.20 0.91
N GLU A 533 12.40 -9.62 -0.22
CA GLU A 533 13.55 -8.92 -0.79
C GLU A 533 13.15 -7.51 -1.29
N GLY A 534 13.98 -6.49 -0.97
CA GLY A 534 13.65 -5.08 -1.26
C GLY A 534 12.79 -4.42 -0.20
N PHE A 535 12.54 -5.10 0.93
CA PHE A 535 11.93 -4.50 2.11
C PHE A 535 12.80 -3.37 2.68
N GLU A 536 14.13 -3.49 2.57
CA GLU A 536 15.08 -2.49 3.05
C GLU A 536 14.77 -1.10 2.49
N TYR A 537 14.82 -0.10 3.36
CA TYR A 537 14.56 1.29 3.02
C TYR A 537 15.24 2.20 4.03
N ILE A 538 15.75 3.34 3.55
CA ILE A 538 16.16 4.44 4.41
C ILE A 538 15.60 5.71 3.80
N ASN A 539 14.94 6.51 4.63
CA ASN A 539 14.35 7.74 4.20
C ASN A 539 15.43 8.75 3.81
N PRO A 540 15.53 9.15 2.53
CA PRO A 540 16.59 10.06 2.07
C PRO A 540 16.45 11.46 2.67
N LEU A 541 15.24 11.87 3.08
CA LEU A 541 15.00 13.20 3.66
C LEU A 541 15.52 13.29 5.09
N LEU A 542 15.43 12.21 5.87
CA LEU A 542 15.87 12.16 7.26
C LEU A 542 17.39 12.01 7.41
N LEU A 543 18.06 11.37 6.44
CA LEU A 543 19.53 11.34 6.36
C LEU A 543 20.12 12.76 6.23
N SER A 544 19.48 13.64 5.45
CA SER A 544 19.98 14.99 5.19
C SER A 544 19.85 15.95 6.37
N ALA A 545 18.82 15.78 7.20
CA ALA A 545 18.66 16.54 8.45
C ALA A 545 19.73 16.11 9.46
N ASP A 546 20.01 14.81 9.56
CA ASP A 546 20.97 14.23 10.50
C ASP A 546 22.44 14.50 10.14
N GLU A 547 22.78 14.72 8.87
CA GLU A 547 24.14 15.14 8.45
C GLU A 547 24.40 16.65 8.60
N SER A 548 23.36 17.43 8.90
CA SER A 548 23.44 18.90 8.99
C SER A 548 23.36 19.46 10.42
N ALA A 549 23.33 18.59 11.44
CA ALA A 549 23.27 18.94 12.86
C ALA A 549 24.63 18.87 13.58
#